data_AF-A0A9Q0PK86-F1
#
_entry.id   AF-A0A9Q0PK86-F1
#
_cell.length_a   1.000
_cell.length_b   1.000
_cell.length_c   1.000
_cell.angle_alpha   90.00
_cell.angle_beta   90.00
_cell.angle_gamma   90.00
#
_symmetry.space_group_name_H-M   'P 1'
#
loop_
_entity.id
_entity.type
_entity.pdbx_description
1 polymer ?
#
loop_
_entity_poly.entity_id
_entity_poly.type
_entity_poly.pdbx_seq_one_letter_code
_entity_poly.pdbx_strand_id
1 'polypeptide(L)'
;MDPKATGAFILTASHNPGGPNEDFGIKYNMENGGPAPEGITDKIYENTKTIKEYLTADLPDVDITAIGVTSFCGPEGYFDVEVFDPASDYVNLMKSIFDFESIRKLLSSPKFTFCYDALHGVAGAYAKRIFVEELGAQESSLLNCVPKEDFGGGHPDPNLTYAKELVACMGLGKSNSEVEPPEFGAAADGDADRNMILGKRFFVTPSDSVAIIAANAVEAIPYFSAGLKGVARSMPTSAALDVVAKNLNLKFFEVPTGWKFFGNLMDAGLCSVCGEESFGTGSDHIREKDGIWAVLAWLSILAYKNRENLDGGKLVTVEDIVRNHWAAYGRHYYTRYDYENVDAGAAKELMACLVKLQSSLAEVNEIVSGIQSDVSKVVHADEFEYKDPVDGSISKHQGIRYLFEDGSRLIFRLSGTGSEGATIRVYIEQYEKDPSKIGRDSQDALAPLVAVALGLSKMQEFTGRSAPTVIT
;
A
#
# COMPACT_ATOMS: atom_id res chain seq x y z
N MET A 1 -25.49 21.32 -11.73
CA MET A 1 -24.19 21.07 -11.08
C MET A 1 -24.49 20.05 -10.02
N ASP A 2 -23.85 18.90 -10.05
CA ASP A 2 -23.97 17.94 -8.96
C ASP A 2 -23.48 18.60 -7.66
N PRO A 3 -24.17 18.36 -6.52
CA PRO A 3 -23.77 18.93 -5.25
C PRO A 3 -22.34 18.48 -4.91
N LYS A 4 -21.49 19.43 -4.49
CA LYS A 4 -20.14 19.14 -4.00
C LYS A 4 -20.18 18.92 -2.50
N ALA A 5 -19.83 17.72 -2.05
CA ALA A 5 -19.65 17.43 -0.64
C ALA A 5 -18.49 18.25 -0.05
N THR A 6 -18.61 18.67 1.21
CA THR A 6 -17.57 19.40 1.96
C THR A 6 -16.73 18.49 2.86
N GLY A 7 -17.09 17.21 2.93
CA GLY A 7 -16.40 16.18 3.70
C GLY A 7 -17.20 14.88 3.70
N ALA A 8 -16.63 13.83 4.27
CA ALA A 8 -17.26 12.51 4.35
C ALA A 8 -16.83 11.77 5.61
N PHE A 9 -17.79 11.10 6.27
CA PHE A 9 -17.50 10.06 7.25
C PHE A 9 -17.43 8.71 6.54
N ILE A 10 -16.38 7.95 6.84
CA ILE A 10 -16.13 6.62 6.28
C ILE A 10 -16.07 5.64 7.45
N LEU A 11 -16.99 4.69 7.46
CA LEU A 11 -17.07 3.65 8.49
C LEU A 11 -16.19 2.48 8.08
N THR A 12 -14.95 2.49 8.56
CA THR A 12 -13.92 1.53 8.17
C THR A 12 -12.83 1.44 9.24
N ALA A 13 -12.40 0.20 9.53
CA ALA A 13 -11.14 -0.08 10.22
C ALA A 13 -10.05 -0.59 9.23
N SER A 14 -10.26 -0.36 7.92
CA SER A 14 -9.40 -0.74 6.80
C SER A 14 -9.06 -2.23 6.86
N HIS A 15 -7.79 -2.56 7.06
CA HIS A 15 -7.27 -3.91 7.13
C HIS A 15 -7.60 -4.68 8.42
N ASN A 16 -8.09 -4.02 9.49
CA ASN A 16 -8.35 -4.68 10.76
C ASN A 16 -9.52 -5.69 10.65
N PRO A 17 -9.53 -6.78 11.45
CA PRO A 17 -10.65 -7.70 11.51
C PRO A 17 -11.97 -7.01 11.87
N GLY A 18 -13.08 -7.58 11.41
CA GLY A 18 -14.43 -7.09 11.66
C GLY A 18 -15.29 -8.15 12.33
N GLY A 19 -16.40 -7.70 12.92
CA GLY A 19 -17.36 -8.55 13.63
C GLY A 19 -17.68 -8.01 15.03
N PRO A 20 -18.61 -8.67 15.77
CA PRO A 20 -19.16 -8.12 17.01
C PRO A 20 -18.15 -7.90 18.16
N ASN A 21 -17.00 -8.56 18.11
CA ASN A 21 -15.95 -8.49 19.14
C ASN A 21 -14.63 -7.89 18.60
N GLU A 22 -14.63 -7.41 17.36
CA GLU A 22 -13.45 -6.89 16.67
C GLU A 22 -13.52 -5.36 16.53
N ASP A 23 -12.61 -4.79 15.74
CA ASP A 23 -12.45 -3.35 15.62
C ASP A 23 -13.59 -2.67 14.84
N PHE A 24 -13.83 -1.40 15.19
CA PHE A 24 -14.66 -0.49 14.40
C PHE A 24 -13.98 0.88 14.30
N GLY A 25 -13.93 1.44 13.10
CA GLY A 25 -13.27 2.71 12.83
C GLY A 25 -14.21 3.73 12.18
N ILE A 26 -14.05 4.99 12.57
CA ILE A 26 -14.72 6.12 11.94
C ILE A 26 -13.64 7.08 11.45
N LYS A 27 -13.47 7.15 10.12
CA LYS A 27 -12.54 8.07 9.45
C LYS A 27 -13.31 9.26 8.92
N TYR A 28 -12.64 10.42 8.87
CA TYR A 28 -13.19 11.64 8.31
C TYR A 28 -12.30 12.20 7.20
N ASN A 29 -12.90 12.43 6.03
CA ASN A 29 -12.27 13.05 4.89
C ASN A 29 -12.82 14.48 4.68
N MET A 30 -11.95 15.36 4.19
CA MET A 30 -12.25 16.79 3.95
C MET A 30 -12.77 17.03 2.53
N GLU A 31 -13.09 18.27 2.20
CA GLU A 31 -13.64 18.71 0.90
C GLU A 31 -12.79 18.34 -0.34
N ASN A 32 -11.48 18.14 -0.18
CA ASN A 32 -10.61 17.69 -1.28
C ASN A 32 -10.74 16.18 -1.55
N GLY A 33 -11.52 15.46 -0.74
CA GLY A 33 -11.74 14.01 -0.82
C GLY A 33 -10.71 13.19 -0.03
N GLY A 34 -9.70 13.81 0.58
CA GLY A 34 -8.63 13.11 1.31
C GLY A 34 -8.81 13.11 2.82
N PRO A 35 -7.99 12.32 3.55
CA PRO A 35 -8.02 12.26 5.01
C PRO A 35 -7.82 13.64 5.63
N ALA A 36 -8.51 13.91 6.74
CA ALA A 36 -8.31 15.13 7.49
C ALA A 36 -6.83 15.30 7.95
N PRO A 37 -6.24 16.49 7.81
CA PRO A 37 -4.86 16.75 8.23
C PRO A 37 -4.75 16.80 9.77
N GLU A 38 -3.51 16.69 10.30
CA GLU A 38 -3.24 16.59 11.75
C GLU A 38 -3.90 17.71 12.55
N GLY A 39 -3.79 18.95 12.10
CA GLY A 39 -4.39 20.10 12.78
C GLY A 39 -5.92 20.05 12.90
N ILE A 40 -6.61 19.24 12.08
CA ILE A 40 -8.05 18.98 12.20
C ILE A 40 -8.30 17.76 13.10
N THR A 41 -7.59 16.66 12.91
CA THR A 41 -7.76 15.45 13.74
C THR A 41 -7.42 15.71 15.20
N ASP A 42 -6.40 16.53 15.49
CA ASP A 42 -6.04 16.93 16.85
C ASP A 42 -7.16 17.75 17.50
N LYS A 43 -7.77 18.66 16.75
CA LYS A 43 -8.94 19.43 17.24
C LYS A 43 -10.13 18.52 17.52
N ILE A 44 -10.39 17.54 16.67
CA ILE A 44 -11.44 16.53 16.91
C ILE A 44 -11.14 15.78 18.21
N TYR A 45 -9.90 15.32 18.41
CA TYR A 45 -9.47 14.64 19.64
C TYR A 45 -9.57 15.51 20.90
N GLU A 46 -9.18 16.79 20.84
CA GLU A 46 -9.37 17.71 21.97
C GLU A 46 -10.85 17.92 22.31
N ASN A 47 -11.71 17.99 21.29
CA ASN A 47 -13.15 18.11 21.48
C ASN A 47 -13.76 16.85 22.11
N THR A 48 -13.34 15.64 21.69
CA THR A 48 -13.88 14.38 22.27
C THR A 48 -13.52 14.21 23.74
N LYS A 49 -12.37 14.75 24.20
CA LYS A 49 -11.99 14.74 25.62
C LYS A 49 -12.83 15.66 26.49
N THR A 50 -13.50 16.65 25.90
CA THR A 50 -14.17 17.74 26.64
C THR A 50 -15.66 17.88 26.35
N ILE A 51 -16.19 17.09 25.40
CA ILE A 51 -17.61 17.09 25.02
C ILE A 51 -18.51 16.80 26.23
N LYS A 52 -19.60 17.56 26.36
CA LYS A 52 -20.58 17.43 27.45
C LYS A 52 -21.99 17.09 26.99
N GLU A 53 -22.30 17.43 25.74
CA GLU A 53 -23.59 17.21 25.10
C GLU A 53 -23.38 17.00 23.59
N TYR A 54 -24.32 16.32 22.95
CA TYR A 54 -24.40 16.18 21.50
C TYR A 54 -25.85 16.40 21.09
N LEU A 55 -26.05 16.89 19.87
CA LEU A 55 -27.37 17.21 19.33
C LEU A 55 -27.86 16.06 18.46
N THR A 56 -29.12 15.68 18.61
CA THR A 56 -29.78 14.66 17.79
C THR A 56 -31.12 15.20 17.30
N ALA A 57 -31.56 14.69 16.15
CA ALA A 57 -32.90 14.93 15.62
C ALA A 57 -33.68 13.61 15.66
N ASP A 58 -34.93 13.67 16.10
CA ASP A 58 -35.85 12.53 16.05
C ASP A 58 -36.45 12.46 14.65
N LEU A 59 -35.77 11.73 13.76
CA LEU A 59 -36.15 11.54 12.37
C LEU A 59 -36.47 10.05 12.12
N PRO A 60 -37.47 9.73 11.27
CA PRO A 60 -37.68 8.37 10.80
C PRO A 60 -36.42 7.77 10.15
N ASP A 61 -36.23 6.46 10.33
CA ASP A 61 -35.15 5.73 9.68
C ASP A 61 -35.25 5.84 8.15
N VAL A 62 -34.11 6.06 7.49
CA VAL A 62 -34.00 6.02 6.02
C VAL A 62 -33.72 4.60 5.58
N ASP A 63 -34.45 4.11 4.57
CA ASP A 63 -34.14 2.83 3.93
C ASP A 63 -32.90 2.97 3.04
N ILE A 64 -31.75 2.57 3.58
CA ILE A 64 -30.45 2.60 2.88
C ILE A 64 -30.30 1.54 1.78
N THR A 65 -31.32 0.70 1.55
CA THR A 65 -31.30 -0.32 0.49
C THR A 65 -31.96 0.14 -0.82
N ALA A 66 -32.67 1.28 -0.79
CA ALA A 66 -33.39 1.82 -1.93
C ALA A 66 -32.74 3.12 -2.42
N ILE A 67 -32.27 3.14 -3.68
CA ILE A 67 -31.75 4.36 -4.32
C ILE A 67 -32.86 5.41 -4.42
N GLY A 68 -32.56 6.64 -4.01
CA GLY A 68 -33.49 7.77 -4.06
C GLY A 68 -33.19 8.83 -3.02
N VAL A 69 -34.02 9.87 -3.00
CA VAL A 69 -33.92 10.98 -2.05
C VAL A 69 -35.06 10.89 -1.04
N THR A 70 -34.72 10.89 0.24
CA THR A 70 -35.67 11.04 1.36
C THR A 70 -35.51 12.43 1.95
N SER A 71 -36.58 13.24 1.89
CA SER A 71 -36.58 14.62 2.39
C SER A 71 -37.31 14.75 3.71
N PHE A 72 -36.66 15.40 4.67
CA PHE A 72 -37.20 15.77 5.97
C PHE A 72 -37.36 17.29 6.05
N CYS A 73 -38.38 17.74 6.78
CA CYS A 73 -38.59 19.16 7.06
C CYS A 73 -38.67 19.37 8.58
N GLY A 74 -37.80 20.22 9.10
CA GLY A 74 -37.76 20.61 10.52
C GLY A 74 -37.85 22.12 10.71
N PRO A 75 -37.86 22.59 11.98
CA PRO A 75 -37.89 24.02 12.30
C PRO A 75 -36.72 24.82 11.71
N GLU A 76 -35.58 24.17 11.48
CA GLU A 76 -34.35 24.79 10.95
C GLU A 76 -34.21 24.68 9.43
N GLY A 77 -35.14 23.99 8.74
CA GLY A 77 -35.14 23.85 7.29
C GLY A 77 -35.31 22.42 6.79
N TYR A 78 -34.87 22.19 5.57
CA TYR A 78 -34.91 20.87 4.91
C TYR A 78 -33.62 20.09 5.20
N PHE A 79 -33.76 18.78 5.36
CA PHE A 79 -32.65 17.83 5.44
C PHE A 79 -32.93 16.69 4.48
N ASP A 80 -32.07 16.51 3.48
CA ASP A 80 -32.21 15.47 2.46
C ASP A 80 -31.18 14.36 2.67
N VAL A 81 -31.61 13.11 2.53
CA VAL A 81 -30.74 11.94 2.49
C VAL A 81 -30.87 11.29 1.12
N GLU A 82 -29.78 11.30 0.35
CA GLU A 82 -29.69 10.65 -0.95
C GLU A 82 -28.94 9.32 -0.83
N VAL A 83 -29.62 8.22 -1.16
CA VAL A 83 -29.04 6.89 -1.30
C VAL A 83 -28.75 6.68 -2.78
N PHE A 84 -27.49 6.37 -3.13
CA PHE A 84 -27.00 6.25 -4.50
C PHE A 84 -26.30 4.91 -4.77
N ASP A 85 -26.09 4.55 -6.04
CA ASP A 85 -25.33 3.34 -6.41
C ASP A 85 -23.85 3.56 -6.08
N PRO A 86 -23.24 2.78 -5.17
CA PRO A 86 -21.87 3.02 -4.72
C PRO A 86 -20.82 2.83 -5.83
N ALA A 87 -21.13 2.06 -6.88
CA ALA A 87 -20.14 1.69 -7.89
C ALA A 87 -20.16 2.57 -9.15
N SER A 88 -21.28 3.19 -9.50
CA SER A 88 -21.45 3.83 -10.82
C SER A 88 -20.42 4.92 -11.12
N ASP A 89 -20.23 5.88 -10.21
CA ASP A 89 -19.29 6.99 -10.41
C ASP A 89 -17.84 6.51 -10.43
N TYR A 90 -17.52 5.54 -9.58
CA TYR A 90 -16.18 4.93 -9.53
C TYR A 90 -15.85 4.18 -10.83
N VAL A 91 -16.78 3.38 -11.36
CA VAL A 91 -16.61 2.68 -12.64
C VAL A 91 -16.40 3.67 -13.78
N ASN A 92 -17.18 4.75 -13.82
CA ASN A 92 -17.05 5.80 -14.82
C ASN A 92 -15.68 6.51 -14.71
N LEU A 93 -15.22 6.79 -13.49
CA LEU A 93 -13.88 7.34 -13.26
C LEU A 93 -12.79 6.40 -13.79
N MET A 94 -12.84 5.10 -13.47
CA MET A 94 -11.87 4.12 -13.96
C MET A 94 -11.84 4.04 -15.50
N LYS A 95 -13.01 4.08 -16.15
CA LYS A 95 -13.12 4.11 -17.63
C LYS A 95 -12.54 5.36 -18.25
N SER A 96 -12.49 6.47 -17.52
CA SER A 96 -11.87 7.71 -17.99
C SER A 96 -10.34 7.70 -17.87
N ILE A 97 -9.80 6.86 -16.98
CA ILE A 97 -8.35 6.78 -16.69
C ILE A 97 -7.65 5.75 -17.57
N PHE A 98 -8.28 4.59 -17.76
CA PHE A 98 -7.68 3.41 -18.39
C PHE A 98 -8.33 3.06 -19.74
N ASP A 99 -7.55 2.43 -20.62
CA ASP A 99 -8.08 1.85 -21.85
C ASP A 99 -8.72 0.48 -21.57
N PHE A 100 -10.01 0.50 -21.25
CA PHE A 100 -10.80 -0.70 -20.97
C PHE A 100 -10.90 -1.63 -22.19
N GLU A 101 -10.76 -1.13 -23.43
CA GLU A 101 -10.79 -1.99 -24.62
C GLU A 101 -9.54 -2.88 -24.68
N SER A 102 -8.36 -2.29 -24.45
CA SER A 102 -7.10 -3.03 -24.41
C SER A 102 -7.07 -4.04 -23.27
N ILE A 103 -7.57 -3.68 -22.08
CA ILE A 103 -7.65 -4.61 -20.95
C ILE A 103 -8.65 -5.75 -21.24
N ARG A 104 -9.81 -5.44 -21.82
CA ARG A 104 -10.80 -6.46 -22.23
C ARG A 104 -10.20 -7.45 -23.23
N LYS A 105 -9.41 -6.97 -24.21
CA LYS A 105 -8.70 -7.83 -25.17
C LYS A 105 -7.71 -8.77 -24.48
N LEU A 106 -6.97 -8.27 -23.49
CA LEU A 106 -6.07 -9.09 -22.67
C LEU A 106 -6.84 -10.18 -21.92
N LEU A 107 -7.88 -9.82 -21.16
CA LEU A 107 -8.66 -10.75 -20.33
C LEU A 107 -9.48 -11.76 -21.14
N SER A 108 -9.85 -11.40 -22.39
CA SER A 108 -10.53 -12.32 -23.31
C SER A 108 -9.57 -13.31 -23.97
N SER A 109 -8.25 -13.13 -23.84
CA SER A 109 -7.28 -14.03 -24.43
C SER A 109 -7.28 -15.38 -23.71
N PRO A 110 -7.33 -16.53 -24.42
CA PRO A 110 -7.25 -17.84 -23.79
C PRO A 110 -5.88 -18.11 -23.15
N LYS A 111 -4.87 -17.27 -23.42
CA LYS A 111 -3.52 -17.36 -22.83
C LYS A 111 -3.42 -16.60 -21.51
N PHE A 112 -4.39 -15.78 -21.14
CA PHE A 112 -4.33 -14.94 -19.96
C PHE A 112 -5.45 -15.30 -18.99
N THR A 113 -5.08 -15.77 -17.81
CA THR A 113 -6.01 -16.12 -16.74
C THR A 113 -5.83 -15.15 -15.57
N PHE A 114 -6.95 -14.78 -14.97
CA PHE A 114 -7.05 -13.72 -13.97
C PHE A 114 -7.69 -14.26 -12.69
N CYS A 115 -7.28 -13.73 -11.54
CA CYS A 115 -7.90 -13.99 -10.25
C CYS A 115 -7.89 -12.72 -9.40
N TYR A 116 -9.00 -12.41 -8.74
CA TYR A 116 -9.13 -11.27 -7.85
C TYR A 116 -9.83 -11.67 -6.56
N ASP A 117 -9.21 -11.38 -5.42
CA ASP A 117 -9.73 -11.70 -4.09
C ASP A 117 -10.07 -10.42 -3.32
N ALA A 118 -11.34 -10.23 -2.98
CA ALA A 118 -11.77 -9.07 -2.20
C ALA A 118 -11.71 -9.31 -0.68
N LEU A 119 -11.30 -10.50 -0.23
CA LEU A 119 -11.24 -10.88 1.20
C LEU A 119 -12.55 -10.59 1.95
N HIS A 120 -13.70 -10.76 1.29
CA HIS A 120 -15.02 -10.41 1.81
C HIS A 120 -15.20 -8.93 2.21
N GLY A 121 -14.32 -8.05 1.73
CA GLY A 121 -14.39 -6.60 1.92
C GLY A 121 -15.19 -5.87 0.85
N VAL A 122 -15.22 -4.54 0.96
CA VAL A 122 -16.08 -3.67 0.13
C VAL A 122 -15.70 -3.72 -1.37
N ALA A 123 -14.44 -4.05 -1.68
CA ALA A 123 -13.95 -4.19 -3.04
C ALA A 123 -14.80 -5.14 -3.90
N GLY A 124 -15.45 -6.14 -3.28
CA GLY A 124 -16.32 -7.09 -3.98
C GLY A 124 -17.49 -6.43 -4.73
N ALA A 125 -18.05 -5.34 -4.19
CA ALA A 125 -19.12 -4.58 -4.82
C ALA A 125 -18.70 -3.93 -6.14
N TYR A 126 -17.42 -3.58 -6.26
CA TYR A 126 -16.82 -2.96 -7.45
C TYR A 126 -16.23 -4.00 -8.39
N ALA A 127 -15.64 -5.06 -7.86
CA ALA A 127 -14.92 -6.09 -8.61
C ALA A 127 -15.82 -6.75 -9.68
N LYS A 128 -17.07 -7.07 -9.34
CA LYS A 128 -18.02 -7.64 -10.31
C LYS A 128 -18.37 -6.65 -11.43
N ARG A 129 -18.69 -5.40 -11.08
CA ARG A 129 -19.04 -4.33 -12.04
C ARG A 129 -17.88 -4.05 -12.99
N ILE A 130 -16.64 -4.03 -12.49
CA ILE A 130 -15.46 -3.71 -13.30
C ILE A 130 -14.94 -4.93 -14.05
N PHE A 131 -14.50 -5.98 -13.33
CA PHE A 131 -13.77 -7.06 -13.96
C PHE A 131 -14.66 -7.97 -14.81
N VAL A 132 -15.90 -8.24 -14.37
CA VAL A 132 -16.82 -9.14 -15.08
C VAL A 132 -17.67 -8.38 -16.08
N GLU A 133 -18.45 -7.39 -15.64
CA GLU A 133 -19.43 -6.73 -16.50
C GLU A 133 -18.79 -5.80 -17.55
N GLU A 134 -17.80 -4.99 -17.16
CA GLU A 134 -17.14 -4.04 -18.08
C GLU A 134 -15.96 -4.67 -18.84
N LEU A 135 -15.15 -5.51 -18.18
CA LEU A 135 -13.92 -6.05 -18.76
C LEU A 135 -14.02 -7.50 -19.26
N GLY A 136 -15.12 -8.21 -18.97
CA GLY A 136 -15.41 -9.53 -19.53
C GLY A 136 -14.63 -10.69 -18.92
N ALA A 137 -14.06 -10.54 -17.72
CA ALA A 137 -13.51 -11.66 -16.96
C ALA A 137 -14.62 -12.66 -16.58
N GLN A 138 -14.25 -13.92 -16.36
CA GLN A 138 -15.20 -14.93 -15.90
C GLN A 138 -15.57 -14.67 -14.44
N GLU A 139 -16.83 -14.85 -14.04
CA GLU A 139 -17.23 -14.65 -12.63
C GLU A 139 -16.45 -15.57 -11.66
N SER A 140 -15.99 -16.74 -12.14
CA SER A 140 -15.12 -17.64 -11.38
C SER A 140 -13.71 -17.11 -11.10
N SER A 141 -13.29 -15.99 -11.72
CA SER A 141 -12.05 -15.32 -11.34
C SER A 141 -12.17 -14.51 -10.06
N LEU A 142 -13.39 -14.30 -9.55
CA LEU A 142 -13.65 -13.52 -8.34
C LEU A 142 -13.69 -14.45 -7.12
N LEU A 143 -12.74 -14.28 -6.22
CA LEU A 143 -12.69 -14.93 -4.91
C LEU A 143 -13.22 -13.97 -3.85
N ASN A 144 -14.05 -14.49 -2.95
CA ASN A 144 -14.53 -13.78 -1.77
C ASN A 144 -15.10 -12.38 -2.05
N CYS A 145 -15.66 -12.13 -3.24
CA CYS A 145 -16.18 -10.84 -3.70
C CYS A 145 -17.60 -10.49 -3.24
N VAL A 146 -18.09 -11.15 -2.19
CA VAL A 146 -19.34 -10.79 -1.53
C VAL A 146 -18.98 -10.19 -0.16
N PRO A 147 -19.27 -8.90 0.09
CA PRO A 147 -19.00 -8.28 1.37
C PRO A 147 -19.67 -9.01 2.54
N LYS A 148 -18.98 -9.16 3.66
CA LYS A 148 -19.51 -9.72 4.90
C LYS A 148 -19.11 -8.85 6.10
N GLU A 149 -20.00 -8.73 7.08
CA GLU A 149 -19.78 -7.92 8.29
C GLU A 149 -18.57 -8.36 9.11
N ASP A 150 -18.19 -9.63 9.02
CA ASP A 150 -17.08 -10.26 9.73
C ASP A 150 -15.92 -10.67 8.81
N PHE A 151 -15.94 -10.23 7.55
CA PHE A 151 -15.01 -10.66 6.50
C PHE A 151 -14.87 -12.19 6.37
N GLY A 152 -15.93 -12.95 6.68
CA GLY A 152 -15.89 -14.42 6.69
C GLY A 152 -15.09 -15.03 7.84
N GLY A 153 -14.87 -14.28 8.92
CA GLY A 153 -14.02 -14.65 10.06
C GLY A 153 -12.52 -14.56 9.76
N GLY A 154 -12.15 -13.92 8.64
CA GLY A 154 -10.77 -13.69 8.22
C GLY A 154 -10.24 -12.30 8.56
N HIS A 155 -8.99 -12.05 8.19
CA HIS A 155 -8.36 -10.73 8.32
C HIS A 155 -8.30 -10.09 6.92
N PRO A 156 -8.94 -8.94 6.67
CA PRO A 156 -9.02 -8.33 5.35
C PRO A 156 -7.77 -7.51 5.01
N ASP A 157 -6.58 -8.09 5.21
CA ASP A 157 -5.29 -7.47 4.89
C ASP A 157 -4.59 -8.27 3.77
N PRO A 158 -4.32 -7.68 2.60
CA PRO A 158 -3.82 -8.40 1.44
C PRO A 158 -2.32 -8.64 1.56
N ASN A 159 -1.93 -9.61 2.38
CA ASN A 159 -0.54 -10.03 2.55
C ASN A 159 -0.40 -11.56 2.40
N LEU A 160 0.84 -12.04 2.31
CA LEU A 160 1.14 -13.47 2.09
C LEU A 160 0.64 -14.39 3.22
N THR A 161 0.37 -13.84 4.40
CA THR A 161 -0.13 -14.58 5.56
C THR A 161 -1.66 -14.66 5.57
N TYR A 162 -2.38 -13.58 5.27
CA TYR A 162 -3.84 -13.54 5.40
C TYR A 162 -4.59 -13.87 4.11
N ALA A 163 -4.07 -13.47 2.95
CA ALA A 163 -4.64 -13.81 1.64
C ALA A 163 -4.26 -15.24 1.19
N LYS A 164 -4.40 -16.22 2.10
CA LYS A 164 -3.90 -17.60 1.93
C LYS A 164 -4.51 -18.30 0.71
N GLU A 165 -5.79 -18.09 0.47
CA GLU A 165 -6.51 -18.70 -0.65
C GLU A 165 -5.96 -18.21 -1.98
N LEU A 166 -5.80 -16.89 -2.14
CA LEU A 166 -5.16 -16.31 -3.31
C LEU A 166 -3.70 -16.75 -3.47
N VAL A 167 -2.90 -16.75 -2.39
CA VAL A 167 -1.49 -17.20 -2.42
C VAL A 167 -1.39 -18.67 -2.85
N ALA A 168 -2.28 -19.53 -2.37
CA ALA A 168 -2.36 -20.92 -2.80
C ALA A 168 -2.80 -21.04 -4.27
N CYS A 169 -3.82 -20.28 -4.69
CA CYS A 169 -4.30 -20.21 -6.07
C CYS A 169 -3.17 -19.79 -7.04
N MET A 170 -2.35 -18.82 -6.64
CA MET A 170 -1.22 -18.32 -7.43
C MET A 170 0.03 -19.22 -7.36
N GLY A 171 -0.04 -20.35 -6.65
CA GLY A 171 1.04 -21.34 -6.59
C GLY A 171 2.25 -20.92 -5.75
N LEU A 172 2.06 -19.99 -4.80
CA LEU A 172 3.07 -19.54 -3.84
C LEU A 172 2.95 -20.28 -2.47
N GLY A 173 1.91 -21.08 -2.30
CA GLY A 173 1.73 -21.93 -1.12
C GLY A 173 2.73 -23.10 -1.06
N LYS A 174 2.85 -23.73 0.12
CA LYS A 174 3.76 -24.87 0.35
C LYS A 174 3.30 -26.18 -0.33
N SER A 175 2.05 -26.26 -0.76
CA SER A 175 1.50 -27.44 -1.42
C SER A 175 1.71 -27.38 -2.92
N ASN A 176 2.27 -28.45 -3.50
CA ASN A 176 2.29 -28.63 -4.95
C ASN A 176 0.87 -28.91 -5.46
N SER A 177 0.19 -27.88 -5.96
CA SER A 177 -1.05 -28.04 -6.73
C SER A 177 -0.72 -28.46 -8.15
N GLU A 178 -1.45 -29.46 -8.67
CA GLU A 178 -1.43 -29.81 -10.11
C GLU A 178 -2.25 -28.83 -10.97
N VAL A 179 -3.05 -27.96 -10.33
CA VAL A 179 -3.80 -26.92 -11.03
C VAL A 179 -2.84 -25.80 -11.41
N GLU A 180 -2.86 -25.44 -12.68
CA GLU A 180 -1.99 -24.37 -13.19
C GLU A 180 -2.47 -23.01 -12.68
N PRO A 181 -1.60 -22.22 -12.01
CA PRO A 181 -2.00 -20.94 -11.46
C PRO A 181 -2.39 -19.91 -12.52
N PRO A 182 -3.24 -18.94 -12.18
CA PRO A 182 -3.53 -17.80 -13.05
C PRO A 182 -2.27 -17.02 -13.45
N GLU A 183 -2.30 -16.37 -14.62
CA GLU A 183 -1.20 -15.51 -15.08
C GLU A 183 -1.09 -14.21 -14.26
N PHE A 184 -2.22 -13.72 -13.73
CA PHE A 184 -2.28 -12.56 -12.85
C PHE A 184 -3.28 -12.76 -11.71
N GLY A 185 -2.84 -12.46 -10.49
CA GLY A 185 -3.65 -12.49 -9.28
C GLY A 185 -3.55 -11.18 -8.53
N ALA A 186 -4.63 -10.74 -7.90
CA ALA A 186 -4.59 -9.59 -7.00
C ALA A 186 -5.59 -9.70 -5.85
N ALA A 187 -5.32 -8.98 -4.76
CA ALA A 187 -6.25 -8.82 -3.65
C ALA A 187 -6.37 -7.36 -3.22
N ALA A 188 -7.44 -7.01 -2.51
CA ALA A 188 -7.59 -5.73 -1.83
C ALA A 188 -7.92 -5.90 -0.34
N ASP A 189 -7.73 -4.83 0.45
CA ASP A 189 -8.11 -4.82 1.87
C ASP A 189 -9.60 -4.48 2.08
N GLY A 190 -10.00 -4.40 3.35
CA GLY A 190 -11.40 -4.25 3.77
C GLY A 190 -12.13 -3.06 3.14
N ASP A 191 -11.46 -1.91 3.00
CA ASP A 191 -11.99 -0.70 2.37
C ASP A 191 -11.44 -0.40 0.97
N ALA A 192 -10.73 -1.37 0.37
CA ALA A 192 -10.22 -1.34 -0.99
C ALA A 192 -9.14 -0.27 -1.27
N ASP A 193 -8.51 0.30 -0.24
CA ASP A 193 -7.45 1.29 -0.38
C ASP A 193 -6.05 0.66 -0.55
N ARG A 194 -5.92 -0.67 -0.35
CA ARG A 194 -4.68 -1.43 -0.57
C ARG A 194 -4.83 -2.50 -1.64
N ASN A 195 -3.70 -2.95 -2.17
CA ASN A 195 -3.60 -4.02 -3.15
C ASN A 195 -2.38 -4.92 -2.95
N MET A 196 -2.57 -6.22 -3.16
CA MET A 196 -1.49 -7.17 -3.40
C MET A 196 -1.51 -7.58 -4.86
N ILE A 197 -0.34 -7.62 -5.49
CA ILE A 197 -0.17 -8.01 -6.89
C ILE A 197 0.68 -9.28 -6.97
N LEU A 198 0.17 -10.29 -7.67
CA LEU A 198 0.81 -11.58 -7.87
C LEU A 198 0.88 -11.91 -9.35
N GLY A 199 2.05 -12.39 -9.77
CA GLY A 199 2.20 -13.16 -11.00
C GLY A 199 2.04 -14.64 -10.72
N LYS A 200 1.98 -15.43 -11.80
CA LYS A 200 2.07 -16.89 -11.73
C LYS A 200 3.30 -17.34 -10.94
N ARG A 201 3.09 -17.91 -9.75
CA ARG A 201 4.16 -18.35 -8.82
C ARG A 201 5.17 -17.24 -8.49
N PHE A 202 4.74 -15.97 -8.53
CA PHE A 202 5.63 -14.83 -8.38
C PHE A 202 4.99 -13.74 -7.53
N PHE A 203 5.67 -13.33 -6.45
CA PHE A 203 5.22 -12.22 -5.60
C PHE A 203 5.85 -10.91 -6.08
N VAL A 204 5.03 -9.88 -6.29
CA VAL A 204 5.49 -8.52 -6.56
C VAL A 204 5.46 -7.74 -5.25
N THR A 205 6.62 -7.27 -4.78
CA THR A 205 6.66 -6.44 -3.57
C THR A 205 5.90 -5.12 -3.81
N PRO A 206 5.22 -4.55 -2.81
CA PRO A 206 4.51 -3.27 -3.00
C PRO A 206 5.42 -2.14 -3.46
N SER A 207 6.68 -2.14 -3.02
CA SER A 207 7.69 -1.15 -3.41
C SER A 207 8.11 -1.31 -4.88
N ASP A 208 8.34 -2.53 -5.37
CA ASP A 208 8.58 -2.76 -6.80
C ASP A 208 7.33 -2.44 -7.63
N SER A 209 6.13 -2.73 -7.11
CA SER A 209 4.86 -2.45 -7.78
C SER A 209 4.71 -0.98 -8.15
N VAL A 210 4.89 -0.06 -7.19
CA VAL A 210 4.80 1.39 -7.46
C VAL A 210 5.91 1.87 -8.41
N ALA A 211 7.13 1.32 -8.29
CA ALA A 211 8.24 1.65 -9.19
C ALA A 211 7.95 1.22 -10.64
N ILE A 212 7.40 0.02 -10.84
CA ILE A 212 7.02 -0.52 -12.15
C ILE A 212 5.86 0.27 -12.75
N ILE A 213 4.86 0.64 -11.94
CA ILE A 213 3.75 1.49 -12.39
C ILE A 213 4.32 2.83 -12.88
N ALA A 214 5.14 3.51 -12.08
CA ALA A 214 5.75 4.78 -12.48
C ALA A 214 6.60 4.66 -13.76
N ALA A 215 7.37 3.57 -13.91
CA ALA A 215 8.23 3.34 -15.06
C ALA A 215 7.46 3.11 -16.38
N ASN A 216 6.20 2.66 -16.32
CA ASN A 216 5.40 2.31 -17.50
C ASN A 216 4.16 3.20 -17.67
N ALA A 217 3.86 4.09 -16.72
CA ALA A 217 2.62 4.84 -16.65
C ALA A 217 2.31 5.63 -17.94
N VAL A 218 3.29 6.38 -18.45
CA VAL A 218 3.10 7.27 -19.62
C VAL A 218 2.76 6.49 -20.89
N GLU A 219 3.33 5.29 -21.05
CA GLU A 219 3.09 4.46 -22.25
C GLU A 219 1.80 3.64 -22.14
N ALA A 220 1.47 3.15 -20.94
CA ALA A 220 0.44 2.14 -20.74
C ALA A 220 -0.91 2.69 -20.23
N ILE A 221 -0.94 3.89 -19.64
CA ILE A 221 -2.13 4.42 -18.95
C ILE A 221 -2.51 5.77 -19.57
N PRO A 222 -3.65 5.87 -20.28
CA PRO A 222 -4.08 7.09 -20.99
C PRO A 222 -4.05 8.37 -20.14
N TYR A 223 -4.46 8.27 -18.87
CA TYR A 223 -4.45 9.39 -17.92
C TYR A 223 -3.07 10.06 -17.76
N PHE A 224 -1.98 9.32 -17.92
CA PHE A 224 -0.61 9.83 -17.79
C PHE A 224 0.09 10.09 -19.14
N SER A 225 -0.64 10.08 -20.25
CA SER A 225 -0.07 10.27 -21.60
C SER A 225 0.68 11.60 -21.78
N ALA A 226 0.35 12.62 -20.98
CA ALA A 226 1.04 13.91 -20.97
C ALA A 226 2.32 13.94 -20.10
N GLY A 227 2.67 12.83 -19.43
CA GLY A 227 3.78 12.72 -18.49
C GLY A 227 3.36 12.74 -17.03
N LEU A 228 4.30 12.39 -16.14
CA LEU A 228 4.13 12.43 -14.68
C LEU A 228 4.63 13.76 -14.11
N LYS A 229 3.84 14.38 -13.21
CA LYS A 229 4.21 15.63 -12.52
C LYS A 229 5.35 15.42 -11.51
N GLY A 230 5.39 14.22 -10.94
CA GLY A 230 6.37 13.75 -9.97
C GLY A 230 5.87 12.45 -9.33
N VAL A 231 6.70 11.86 -8.48
CA VAL A 231 6.39 10.61 -7.78
C VAL A 231 6.80 10.72 -6.31
N ALA A 232 6.15 9.95 -5.45
CA ALA A 232 6.45 9.96 -4.03
C ALA A 232 6.30 8.58 -3.39
N ARG A 233 7.06 8.32 -2.32
CA ARG A 233 6.87 7.14 -1.48
C ARG A 233 6.99 7.47 -0.01
N SER A 234 6.43 6.63 0.86
CA SER A 234 6.72 6.72 2.28
C SER A 234 8.20 6.39 2.52
N MET A 235 8.78 6.96 3.57
CA MET A 235 10.17 6.74 3.96
C MET A 235 10.52 5.26 4.18
N PRO A 236 9.66 4.43 4.80
CA PRO A 236 9.97 3.01 4.98
C PRO A 236 9.92 2.20 3.68
N THR A 237 9.17 2.64 2.67
CA THR A 237 9.12 2.00 1.35
C THR A 237 10.50 1.92 0.73
N SER A 238 10.81 0.78 0.09
CA SER A 238 12.07 0.59 -0.62
C SER A 238 12.33 1.70 -1.65
N ALA A 239 13.60 2.00 -1.86
CA ALA A 239 14.11 3.00 -2.78
C ALA A 239 14.02 2.59 -4.27
N ALA A 240 13.29 1.52 -4.62
CA ALA A 240 13.04 1.11 -6.00
C ALA A 240 12.41 2.24 -6.85
N LEU A 241 11.51 3.04 -6.26
CA LEU A 241 10.90 4.18 -6.95
C LEU A 241 11.92 5.31 -7.20
N ASP A 242 12.94 5.45 -6.36
CA ASP A 242 13.94 6.52 -6.41
C ASP A 242 14.81 6.38 -7.65
N VAL A 243 15.24 5.15 -7.95
CA VAL A 243 16.06 4.86 -9.13
C VAL A 243 15.28 5.05 -10.43
N VAL A 244 13.98 4.75 -10.43
CA VAL A 244 13.07 5.06 -11.54
C VAL A 244 12.91 6.57 -11.71
N ALA A 245 12.61 7.29 -10.62
CA ALA A 245 12.42 8.74 -10.65
C ALA A 245 13.66 9.46 -11.18
N LYS A 246 14.85 9.04 -10.73
CA LYS A 246 16.13 9.56 -11.21
C LYS A 246 16.35 9.27 -12.70
N ASN A 247 16.06 8.06 -13.16
CA ASN A 247 16.25 7.68 -14.56
C ASN A 247 15.29 8.42 -15.51
N LEU A 248 14.04 8.61 -15.08
CA LEU A 248 13.01 9.35 -15.82
C LEU A 248 13.08 10.87 -15.61
N ASN A 249 14.04 11.37 -14.81
CA ASN A 249 14.19 12.79 -14.46
C ASN A 249 12.90 13.42 -13.89
N LEU A 250 12.25 12.69 -12.99
CA LEU A 250 11.02 13.11 -12.30
C LEU A 250 11.35 13.79 -10.96
N LYS A 251 10.46 14.70 -10.55
CA LYS A 251 10.45 15.15 -9.15
C LYS A 251 10.13 13.94 -8.26
N PHE A 252 10.88 13.81 -7.17
CA PHE A 252 10.76 12.70 -6.22
C PHE A 252 10.61 13.23 -4.80
N PHE A 253 9.72 12.62 -4.03
CA PHE A 253 9.50 12.96 -2.62
C PHE A 253 9.50 11.70 -1.74
N GLU A 254 10.40 11.69 -0.76
CA GLU A 254 10.36 10.75 0.36
C GLU A 254 9.60 11.42 1.51
N VAL A 255 8.42 10.90 1.85
CA VAL A 255 7.52 11.49 2.85
C VAL A 255 7.34 10.56 4.05
N PRO A 256 6.84 11.03 5.21
CA PRO A 256 6.50 10.14 6.31
C PRO A 256 5.33 9.20 5.96
N THR A 257 5.13 8.14 6.73
CA THR A 257 3.95 7.29 6.56
C THR A 257 2.67 8.08 6.81
N GLY A 258 1.67 7.91 5.94
CA GLY A 258 0.37 8.56 6.04
C GLY A 258 -0.01 9.33 4.79
N TRP A 259 -1.18 9.01 4.23
CA TRP A 259 -1.59 9.48 2.91
C TRP A 259 -1.75 11.00 2.77
N LYS A 260 -1.94 11.72 3.90
CA LYS A 260 -2.05 13.18 3.95
C LYS A 260 -0.88 13.92 3.29
N PHE A 261 0.36 13.40 3.42
CA PHE A 261 1.53 14.02 2.79
C PHE A 261 1.49 13.91 1.26
N PHE A 262 0.99 12.79 0.73
CA PHE A 262 0.77 12.66 -0.70
C PHE A 262 -0.36 13.58 -1.17
N GLY A 263 -1.45 13.69 -0.39
CA GLY A 263 -2.56 14.60 -0.68
C GLY A 263 -2.09 16.06 -0.87
N ASN A 264 -1.25 16.56 0.03
CA ASN A 264 -0.61 17.88 -0.09
C ASN A 264 0.16 18.03 -1.41
N LEU A 265 1.00 17.05 -1.74
CA LEU A 265 1.79 17.06 -2.99
C LEU A 265 0.89 16.99 -4.24
N MET A 266 -0.20 16.23 -4.20
CA MET A 266 -1.17 16.14 -5.29
C MET A 266 -1.90 17.47 -5.50
N ASP A 267 -2.36 18.10 -4.43
CA ASP A 267 -3.04 19.40 -4.48
C ASP A 267 -2.12 20.52 -5.00
N ALA A 268 -0.81 20.43 -4.72
CA ALA A 268 0.21 21.32 -5.28
C ALA A 268 0.65 20.98 -6.71
N GLY A 269 0.12 19.91 -7.32
CA GLY A 269 0.51 19.45 -8.66
C GLY A 269 1.95 18.94 -8.73
N LEU A 270 2.47 18.39 -7.63
CA LEU A 270 3.85 17.89 -7.50
C LEU A 270 3.95 16.37 -7.57
N CYS A 271 2.85 15.64 -7.37
CA CYS A 271 2.83 14.19 -7.38
C CYS A 271 1.75 13.67 -8.35
N SER A 272 2.08 12.65 -9.12
CA SER A 272 1.14 11.90 -9.97
C SER A 272 0.97 10.47 -9.51
N VAL A 273 2.04 9.77 -9.11
CA VAL A 273 1.98 8.38 -8.64
C VAL A 273 2.70 8.27 -7.30
N CYS A 274 2.09 7.60 -6.34
CA CYS A 274 2.72 7.34 -5.05
C CYS A 274 2.34 6.00 -4.45
N GLY A 275 3.15 5.54 -3.49
CA GLY A 275 2.94 4.25 -2.85
C GLY A 275 3.60 4.10 -1.49
N GLU A 276 3.11 3.11 -0.76
CA GLU A 276 3.57 2.71 0.57
C GLU A 276 3.85 1.19 0.57
N GLU A 277 4.84 0.77 1.35
CA GLU A 277 5.26 -0.62 1.50
C GLU A 277 4.16 -1.52 2.04
N SER A 278 3.17 -0.93 2.70
CA SER A 278 2.01 -1.59 3.28
C SER A 278 0.93 -1.81 2.22
N PHE A 279 1.30 -2.30 1.03
CA PHE A 279 0.37 -2.63 -0.06
C PHE A 279 -0.46 -1.42 -0.56
N GLY A 280 0.00 -0.19 -0.30
CA GLY A 280 -0.71 1.03 -0.67
C GLY A 280 -0.20 1.60 -1.98
N THR A 281 -1.06 1.87 -2.96
CA THR A 281 -0.65 2.56 -4.19
C THR A 281 -1.79 3.42 -4.69
N GLY A 282 -1.48 4.55 -5.32
CA GLY A 282 -2.48 5.45 -5.87
C GLY A 282 -1.88 6.53 -6.75
N SER A 283 -2.75 7.42 -7.22
CA SER A 283 -2.38 8.56 -8.05
C SER A 283 -3.25 9.78 -7.74
N ASP A 284 -2.96 10.91 -8.39
CA ASP A 284 -3.66 12.19 -8.18
C ASP A 284 -5.10 12.25 -8.71
N HIS A 285 -5.63 11.12 -9.22
CA HIS A 285 -7.02 10.98 -9.67
C HIS A 285 -8.05 11.12 -8.54
N ILE A 286 -7.70 10.70 -7.32
CA ILE A 286 -8.44 10.93 -6.08
C ILE A 286 -7.47 11.37 -4.97
N ARG A 287 -7.93 11.44 -3.71
CA ARG A 287 -7.10 11.80 -2.54
C ARG A 287 -7.03 10.69 -1.50
N GLU A 288 -7.24 9.44 -1.94
CA GLU A 288 -7.01 8.21 -1.19
C GLU A 288 -6.10 7.28 -1.98
N LYS A 289 -5.60 6.23 -1.30
CA LYS A 289 -5.03 5.08 -1.99
C LYS A 289 -6.15 4.35 -2.73
N ASP A 290 -5.81 3.58 -3.75
CA ASP A 290 -6.80 2.85 -4.51
C ASP A 290 -6.25 1.50 -5.01
N GLY A 291 -6.75 0.43 -4.39
CA GLY A 291 -6.32 -0.92 -4.70
C GLY A 291 -6.79 -1.42 -6.06
N ILE A 292 -8.02 -1.11 -6.46
CA ILE A 292 -8.56 -1.51 -7.77
C ILE A 292 -7.87 -0.73 -8.89
N TRP A 293 -7.61 0.55 -8.68
CA TRP A 293 -6.82 1.37 -9.60
C TRP A 293 -5.43 0.78 -9.84
N ALA A 294 -4.74 0.31 -8.80
CA ALA A 294 -3.43 -0.32 -8.94
C ALA A 294 -3.50 -1.63 -9.74
N VAL A 295 -4.56 -2.41 -9.56
CA VAL A 295 -4.83 -3.62 -10.36
C VAL A 295 -5.07 -3.27 -11.84
N LEU A 296 -5.89 -2.25 -12.11
CA LEU A 296 -6.13 -1.78 -13.48
C LEU A 296 -4.86 -1.18 -14.12
N ALA A 297 -4.00 -0.53 -13.34
CA ALA A 297 -2.69 -0.06 -13.80
C ALA A 297 -1.80 -1.23 -14.25
N TRP A 298 -1.71 -2.30 -13.44
CA TRP A 298 -1.00 -3.51 -13.82
C TRP A 298 -1.57 -4.21 -15.05
N LEU A 299 -2.90 -4.35 -15.13
CA LEU A 299 -3.58 -4.91 -16.31
C LEU A 299 -3.33 -4.06 -17.56
N SER A 300 -3.27 -2.74 -17.43
CA SER A 300 -2.94 -1.83 -18.53
C SER A 300 -1.49 -2.02 -19.01
N ILE A 301 -0.54 -2.17 -18.08
CA ILE A 301 0.86 -2.46 -18.41
C ILE A 301 0.97 -3.81 -19.11
N LEU A 302 0.31 -4.86 -18.60
CA LEU A 302 0.29 -6.18 -19.21
C LEU A 302 -0.35 -6.14 -20.62
N ALA A 303 -1.46 -5.41 -20.79
CA ALA A 303 -2.12 -5.26 -22.08
C ALA A 303 -1.20 -4.54 -23.07
N TYR A 304 -0.55 -3.45 -22.65
CA TYR A 304 0.39 -2.70 -23.47
C TYR A 304 1.60 -3.55 -23.91
N LYS A 305 2.20 -4.31 -22.99
CA LYS A 305 3.36 -5.18 -23.29
C LYS A 305 2.97 -6.41 -24.13
N ASN A 306 1.70 -6.79 -24.15
CA ASN A 306 1.21 -7.94 -24.90
C ASN A 306 0.39 -7.59 -26.15
N ARG A 307 0.21 -6.31 -26.50
CA ARG A 307 -0.60 -5.85 -27.64
C ARG A 307 -0.28 -6.53 -28.99
N GLU A 308 0.96 -6.99 -29.18
CA GLU A 308 1.44 -7.69 -30.39
C GLU A 308 1.55 -9.22 -30.19
N ASN A 309 1.40 -9.72 -28.96
CA ASN A 309 1.66 -11.12 -28.59
C ASN A 309 0.40 -11.98 -28.40
N LEU A 310 -0.78 -11.36 -28.30
CA LEU A 310 -2.03 -12.08 -28.02
C LEU A 310 -2.39 -13.10 -29.12
N ASP A 311 -2.11 -12.77 -30.40
CA ASP A 311 -2.51 -13.57 -31.58
C ASP A 311 -1.48 -14.63 -32.03
N GLY A 312 -0.50 -14.99 -31.21
CA GLY A 312 0.44 -16.06 -31.56
C GLY A 312 1.82 -16.00 -30.90
N GLY A 313 2.19 -14.84 -30.35
CA GLY A 313 3.44 -14.64 -29.61
C GLY A 313 3.45 -15.32 -28.23
N LYS A 314 4.63 -15.32 -27.60
CA LYS A 314 4.80 -15.67 -26.19
C LYS A 314 4.23 -14.52 -25.35
N LEU A 315 3.41 -14.84 -24.35
CA LEU A 315 2.92 -13.87 -23.38
C LEU A 315 4.10 -13.31 -22.56
N VAL A 316 4.16 -11.99 -22.43
CA VAL A 316 5.01 -11.30 -21.45
C VAL A 316 4.29 -11.35 -20.11
N THR A 317 4.88 -12.07 -19.16
CA THR A 317 4.31 -12.31 -17.83
C THR A 317 4.64 -11.18 -16.85
N VAL A 318 4.00 -11.19 -15.67
CA VAL A 318 4.36 -10.32 -14.54
C VAL A 318 5.84 -10.50 -14.16
N GLU A 319 6.31 -11.75 -14.08
CA GLU A 319 7.71 -12.05 -13.77
C GLU A 319 8.66 -11.50 -14.83
N ASP A 320 8.33 -11.61 -16.12
CA ASP A 320 9.15 -11.01 -17.19
C ASP A 320 9.26 -9.49 -17.02
N ILE A 321 8.16 -8.80 -16.69
CA ILE A 321 8.15 -7.35 -16.46
C ILE A 321 9.04 -6.98 -15.27
N VAL A 322 8.89 -7.68 -14.15
CA VAL A 322 9.64 -7.41 -12.93
C VAL A 322 11.14 -7.70 -13.13
N ARG A 323 11.49 -8.83 -13.78
CA ARG A 323 12.90 -9.15 -14.06
C ARG A 323 13.54 -8.17 -15.03
N ASN A 324 12.80 -7.71 -16.04
CA ASN A 324 13.27 -6.65 -16.94
C ASN A 324 13.44 -5.31 -16.21
N HIS A 325 12.55 -4.99 -15.27
CA HIS A 325 12.69 -3.83 -14.40
C HIS A 325 13.98 -3.91 -13.57
N TRP A 326 14.22 -5.03 -12.89
CA TRP A 326 15.45 -5.23 -12.13
C TRP A 326 16.71 -5.19 -12.99
N ALA A 327 16.66 -5.70 -14.22
CA ALA A 327 17.79 -5.61 -15.14
C ALA A 327 18.10 -4.16 -15.56
N ALA A 328 17.08 -3.30 -15.67
CA ALA A 328 17.22 -1.90 -16.06
C ALA A 328 17.64 -0.98 -14.90
N TYR A 329 17.10 -1.22 -13.71
CA TYR A 329 17.22 -0.30 -12.57
C TYR A 329 18.03 -0.85 -11.39
N GLY A 330 18.43 -2.12 -11.43
CA GLY A 330 18.87 -2.86 -10.26
C GLY A 330 17.67 -3.38 -9.45
N ARG A 331 17.94 -4.30 -8.52
CA ARG A 331 16.94 -4.87 -7.61
C ARG A 331 17.14 -4.31 -6.22
N HIS A 332 16.07 -3.81 -5.64
CA HIS A 332 16.00 -3.50 -4.21
C HIS A 332 15.35 -4.69 -3.50
N TYR A 333 16.17 -5.58 -2.96
CA TYR A 333 15.67 -6.62 -2.06
C TYR A 333 15.09 -5.94 -0.83
N TYR A 334 13.91 -6.36 -0.40
CA TYR A 334 13.19 -5.71 0.68
C TYR A 334 12.46 -6.73 1.53
N THR A 335 12.47 -6.53 2.85
CA THR A 335 11.58 -7.22 3.78
C THR A 335 11.25 -6.33 4.98
N ARG A 336 10.08 -6.57 5.57
CA ARG A 336 9.67 -5.93 6.83
C ARG A 336 9.47 -6.99 7.92
N TYR A 337 10.08 -6.77 9.07
CA TYR A 337 9.92 -7.58 10.27
C TYR A 337 9.10 -6.80 11.29
N ASP A 338 7.94 -7.34 11.66
CA ASP A 338 7.06 -6.74 12.66
C ASP A 338 7.13 -7.53 13.97
N TYR A 339 7.53 -6.86 15.04
CA TYR A 339 7.55 -7.38 16.41
C TYR A 339 6.35 -6.82 17.16
N GLU A 340 5.22 -7.49 17.03
CA GLU A 340 3.93 -7.07 17.59
C GLU A 340 3.81 -7.42 19.08
N ASN A 341 3.03 -6.61 19.80
CA ASN A 341 2.70 -6.80 21.21
C ASN A 341 3.96 -6.95 22.09
N VAL A 342 4.97 -6.09 21.86
CA VAL A 342 6.14 -5.98 22.73
C VAL A 342 5.87 -4.97 23.84
N ASP A 343 6.61 -5.11 24.96
CA ASP A 343 6.55 -4.14 26.05
C ASP A 343 6.92 -2.73 25.56
N ALA A 344 6.06 -1.76 25.84
CA ALA A 344 6.22 -0.40 25.34
C ALA A 344 7.41 0.34 25.97
N GLY A 345 7.79 0.00 27.22
CA GLY A 345 8.96 0.56 27.89
C GLY A 345 10.25 0.06 27.23
N ALA A 346 10.40 -1.26 27.13
CA ALA A 346 11.53 -1.90 26.47
C ALA A 346 11.68 -1.46 25.01
N ALA A 347 10.58 -1.33 24.27
CA ALA A 347 10.60 -0.84 22.90
C ALA A 347 11.11 0.60 22.80
N LYS A 348 10.72 1.49 23.73
CA LYS A 348 11.24 2.87 23.79
C LYS A 348 12.73 2.90 24.12
N GLU A 349 13.19 2.05 25.04
CA GLU A 349 14.61 1.95 25.38
C GLU A 349 15.45 1.47 24.19
N LEU A 350 14.98 0.47 23.45
CA LEU A 350 15.60 0.01 22.21
C LEU A 350 15.74 1.16 21.20
N MET A 351 14.65 1.90 20.95
CA MET A 351 14.67 3.02 20.00
C MET A 351 15.62 4.13 20.46
N ALA A 352 15.65 4.44 21.76
CA ALA A 352 16.58 5.42 22.32
C ALA A 352 18.05 4.96 22.19
N CYS A 353 18.33 3.66 22.31
CA CYS A 353 19.66 3.09 22.08
C CYS A 353 20.11 3.30 20.63
N LEU A 354 19.23 3.00 19.67
CA LEU A 354 19.49 3.24 18.24
C LEU A 354 19.74 4.73 17.95
N VAL A 355 18.90 5.64 18.48
CA VAL A 355 19.12 7.10 18.31
C VAL A 355 20.50 7.51 18.85
N LYS A 356 20.90 7.01 20.02
CA LYS A 356 22.22 7.33 20.60
C LYS A 356 23.37 6.88 19.69
N LEU A 357 23.27 5.71 19.06
CA LEU A 357 24.30 5.18 18.15
C LEU A 357 24.54 6.08 16.92
N GLN A 358 23.54 6.87 16.49
CA GLN A 358 23.68 7.79 15.36
C GLN A 358 24.80 8.83 15.57
N SER A 359 25.13 9.13 16.84
CA SER A 359 26.17 10.10 17.17
C SER A 359 27.60 9.67 16.80
N SER A 360 27.82 8.38 16.51
CA SER A 360 29.14 7.83 16.15
C SER A 360 29.02 6.79 15.03
N LEU A 361 29.18 7.22 13.78
CA LEU A 361 29.25 6.30 12.64
C LEU A 361 30.44 5.33 12.74
N ALA A 362 31.52 5.71 13.43
CA ALA A 362 32.66 4.81 13.66
C ALA A 362 32.23 3.61 14.53
N GLU A 363 31.53 3.86 15.64
CA GLU A 363 31.01 2.81 16.52
C GLU A 363 29.97 1.94 15.79
N VAL A 364 29.06 2.55 15.02
CA VAL A 364 28.11 1.80 14.18
C VAL A 364 28.84 0.88 13.21
N ASN A 365 29.86 1.39 12.49
CA ASN A 365 30.59 0.57 11.52
C ASN A 365 31.48 -0.51 12.17
N GLU A 366 31.99 -0.29 13.40
CA GLU A 366 32.65 -1.33 14.19
C GLU A 366 31.67 -2.46 14.54
N ILE A 367 30.45 -2.13 14.97
CA ILE A 367 29.38 -3.11 15.25
C ILE A 367 29.00 -3.87 13.97
N VAL A 368 28.72 -3.16 12.88
CA VAL A 368 28.31 -3.74 11.59
C VAL A 368 29.37 -4.73 11.10
N SER A 369 30.64 -4.31 11.02
CA SER A 369 31.74 -5.16 10.55
C SER A 369 32.08 -6.30 11.50
N GLY A 370 31.82 -6.15 12.81
CA GLY A 370 31.93 -7.21 13.80
C GLY A 370 30.84 -8.29 13.67
N ILE A 371 29.66 -7.94 13.13
CA ILE A 371 28.55 -8.88 12.89
C ILE A 371 28.69 -9.53 11.50
N GLN A 372 28.88 -8.71 10.45
CA GLN A 372 29.08 -9.14 9.07
C GLN A 372 30.10 -8.24 8.38
N SER A 373 31.31 -8.77 8.13
CA SER A 373 32.41 -7.99 7.56
C SER A 373 32.26 -7.64 6.08
N ASP A 374 31.36 -8.32 5.38
CA ASP A 374 31.07 -8.14 3.95
C ASP A 374 29.91 -7.16 3.68
N VAL A 375 29.19 -6.74 4.72
CA VAL A 375 28.18 -5.68 4.63
C VAL A 375 28.87 -4.32 4.46
N SER A 376 28.29 -3.49 3.60
CA SER A 376 28.80 -2.15 3.30
C SER A 376 28.86 -1.25 4.55
N LYS A 377 29.57 -0.13 4.45
CA LYS A 377 29.66 0.84 5.56
C LYS A 377 28.42 1.70 5.63
N VAL A 378 27.97 2.00 6.84
CA VAL A 378 26.98 3.04 7.12
C VAL A 378 27.66 4.40 6.91
N VAL A 379 27.11 5.20 5.99
CA VAL A 379 27.62 6.53 5.63
C VAL A 379 26.75 7.66 6.15
N HIS A 380 25.50 7.36 6.52
CA HIS A 380 24.58 8.31 7.13
C HIS A 380 23.67 7.60 8.12
N ALA A 381 23.40 8.22 9.26
CA ALA A 381 22.43 7.74 10.23
C ALA A 381 21.70 8.92 10.84
N ASP A 382 20.37 8.85 10.85
CA ASP A 382 19.54 9.94 11.38
C ASP A 382 18.20 9.41 11.93
N GLU A 383 17.50 10.32 12.59
CA GLU A 383 16.08 10.17 12.87
C GLU A 383 15.32 11.05 11.88
N PHE A 384 14.52 10.42 11.01
CA PHE A 384 13.88 11.07 9.88
C PHE A 384 12.98 12.23 10.32
N GLU A 385 13.27 13.40 9.78
CA GLU A 385 12.47 14.62 9.88
C GLU A 385 12.06 15.03 8.46
N TYR A 386 10.78 15.32 8.28
CA TYR A 386 10.24 15.79 7.01
C TYR A 386 9.69 17.20 7.18
N LYS A 387 10.06 18.08 6.25
CA LYS A 387 9.47 19.41 6.11
C LYS A 387 8.62 19.42 4.85
N ASP A 388 7.31 19.55 5.01
CA ASP A 388 6.38 19.55 3.89
C ASP A 388 6.61 20.79 2.99
N PRO A 389 6.80 20.60 1.67
CA PRO A 389 7.11 21.71 0.77
C PRO A 389 5.88 22.56 0.41
N VAL A 390 4.67 22.13 0.77
CA VAL A 390 3.39 22.78 0.43
C VAL A 390 2.91 23.62 1.61
N ASP A 391 2.77 23.02 2.79
CA ASP A 391 2.25 23.72 3.98
C ASP A 391 3.32 24.18 4.98
N GLY A 392 4.57 23.71 4.82
CA GLY A 392 5.70 24.07 5.67
C GLY A 392 5.71 23.39 7.04
N SER A 393 4.78 22.47 7.32
CA SER A 393 4.74 21.66 8.53
C SER A 393 5.99 20.79 8.68
N ILE A 394 6.34 20.47 9.92
CA ILE A 394 7.53 19.66 10.25
C ILE A 394 7.10 18.44 11.05
N SER A 395 7.30 17.27 10.48
CA SER A 395 7.07 15.98 11.14
C SER A 395 8.41 15.38 11.56
N LYS A 396 8.66 15.36 12.87
CA LYS A 396 9.89 14.82 13.48
C LYS A 396 9.70 13.38 13.92
N HIS A 397 10.80 12.69 14.22
CA HIS A 397 10.79 11.37 14.86
C HIS A 397 10.04 10.30 14.05
N GLN A 398 10.12 10.36 12.72
CA GLN A 398 9.32 9.52 11.82
C GLN A 398 9.93 8.12 11.56
N GLY A 399 11.14 7.90 12.05
CA GLY A 399 11.84 6.61 12.03
C GLY A 399 13.35 6.79 12.02
N ILE A 400 14.06 5.81 12.56
CA ILE A 400 15.52 5.79 12.62
C ILE A 400 16.06 5.14 11.35
N ARG A 401 17.01 5.77 10.67
CA ARG A 401 17.60 5.26 9.43
C ARG A 401 19.11 5.07 9.57
N TYR A 402 19.61 3.96 9.05
CA TYR A 402 21.03 3.73 8.78
C TYR A 402 21.19 3.45 7.29
N LEU A 403 21.86 4.35 6.59
CA LEU A 403 22.02 4.32 5.14
C LEU A 403 23.45 3.91 4.79
N PHE A 404 23.56 2.92 3.92
CA PHE A 404 24.83 2.28 3.55
C PHE A 404 25.38 2.87 2.25
N GLU A 405 26.70 2.80 2.06
CA GLU A 405 27.39 3.35 0.89
C GLU A 405 26.90 2.75 -0.44
N ASP A 406 26.45 1.50 -0.42
CA ASP A 406 25.99 0.77 -1.60
C ASP A 406 24.52 1.04 -1.96
N GLY A 407 23.81 1.86 -1.17
CA GLY A 407 22.38 2.13 -1.34
C GLY A 407 21.47 1.22 -0.50
N SER A 408 22.03 0.26 0.25
CA SER A 408 21.29 -0.53 1.24
C SER A 408 20.84 0.34 2.42
N ARG A 409 19.78 -0.08 3.12
CA ARG A 409 19.17 0.69 4.22
C ARG A 409 18.63 -0.21 5.31
N LEU A 410 18.78 0.23 6.56
CA LEU A 410 18.04 -0.29 7.71
C LEU A 410 17.20 0.82 8.30
N ILE A 411 15.92 0.54 8.52
CA ILE A 411 14.97 1.50 9.09
C ILE A 411 14.28 0.85 10.29
N PHE A 412 14.19 1.59 11.39
CA PHE A 412 13.48 1.15 12.60
C PHE A 412 12.37 2.15 12.90
N ARG A 413 11.15 1.65 13.09
CA ARG A 413 9.99 2.47 13.49
C ARG A 413 9.26 1.82 14.63
N LEU A 414 8.84 2.64 15.58
CA LEU A 414 7.93 2.25 16.64
C LEU A 414 6.52 2.69 16.24
N SER A 415 5.61 1.74 16.12
CA SER A 415 4.19 1.98 15.87
C SER A 415 3.40 1.61 17.12
N GLY A 416 2.43 2.44 17.51
CA GLY A 416 1.61 2.19 18.69
C GLY A 416 0.19 2.66 18.46
N THR A 417 -0.74 1.72 18.27
CA THR A 417 -2.18 2.00 18.21
C THR A 417 -3.02 0.98 18.99
N GLY A 418 -2.41 -0.03 19.62
CA GLY A 418 -3.14 -1.03 20.39
C GLY A 418 -3.25 -0.68 21.88
N SER A 419 -4.34 -1.10 22.51
CA SER A 419 -4.46 -1.22 23.97
C SER A 419 -3.52 -2.27 24.57
N GLU A 420 -2.86 -3.10 23.74
CA GLU A 420 -2.07 -4.28 24.13
C GLU A 420 -0.56 -4.21 23.78
N GLY A 421 0.06 -3.02 23.86
CA GLY A 421 1.51 -2.86 23.77
C GLY A 421 1.98 -2.07 22.55
N ALA A 422 3.24 -2.24 22.17
CA ALA A 422 3.85 -1.56 21.01
C ALA A 422 4.24 -2.54 19.91
N THR A 423 4.39 -2.04 18.69
CA THR A 423 4.93 -2.79 17.56
C THR A 423 6.22 -2.14 17.07
N ILE A 424 7.33 -2.89 17.08
CA ILE A 424 8.57 -2.44 16.45
C ILE A 424 8.60 -3.00 15.03
N ARG A 425 8.71 -2.11 14.04
CA ARG A 425 8.85 -2.45 12.63
C ARG A 425 10.28 -2.21 12.19
N VAL A 426 10.90 -3.23 11.61
CA VAL A 426 12.25 -3.18 11.04
C VAL A 426 12.14 -3.39 9.54
N TYR A 427 12.61 -2.42 8.76
CA TYR A 427 12.63 -2.48 7.31
C TYR A 427 14.07 -2.65 6.86
N ILE A 428 14.29 -3.66 6.03
CA ILE A 428 15.63 -4.12 5.67
C ILE A 428 15.68 -4.14 4.15
N GLU A 429 16.61 -3.38 3.60
CA GLU A 429 16.73 -3.20 2.16
C GLU A 429 18.17 -3.38 1.69
N GLN A 430 18.37 -4.19 0.65
CA GLN A 430 19.65 -4.33 -0.05
C GLN A 430 19.50 -3.93 -1.50
N TYR A 431 20.31 -2.98 -1.95
CA TYR A 431 20.42 -2.66 -3.37
C TYR A 431 21.44 -3.57 -4.06
N GLU A 432 21.02 -4.18 -5.17
CA GLU A 432 21.86 -5.05 -5.98
C GLU A 432 21.78 -4.65 -7.46
N LYS A 433 22.94 -4.44 -8.08
CA LYS A 433 23.04 -4.07 -9.49
C LYS A 433 23.79 -5.12 -10.33
N ASP A 434 24.43 -6.09 -9.70
CA ASP A 434 25.13 -7.16 -10.40
C ASP A 434 24.11 -8.11 -11.02
N PRO A 435 24.07 -8.25 -12.38
CA PRO A 435 23.10 -9.12 -13.05
C PRO A 435 23.17 -10.59 -12.62
N SER A 436 24.31 -11.04 -12.11
CA SER A 436 24.46 -12.40 -11.58
C SER A 436 23.83 -12.60 -10.21
N LYS A 437 23.51 -11.51 -9.49
CA LYS A 437 23.02 -11.51 -8.11
C LYS A 437 21.60 -10.99 -7.94
N ILE A 438 21.03 -10.28 -8.92
CA ILE A 438 19.63 -9.79 -8.86
C ILE A 438 18.58 -10.90 -8.88
N GLY A 439 18.95 -12.11 -9.31
CA GLY A 439 18.05 -13.27 -9.38
C GLY A 439 18.01 -14.14 -8.12
N ARG A 440 18.70 -13.78 -7.04
CA ARG A 440 18.74 -14.55 -5.80
C ARG A 440 17.38 -14.56 -5.09
N ASP A 441 17.18 -15.55 -4.23
CA ASP A 441 16.09 -15.51 -3.26
C ASP A 441 16.24 -14.31 -2.34
N SER A 442 15.12 -13.67 -1.99
CA SER A 442 15.15 -12.44 -1.20
C SER A 442 15.65 -12.67 0.22
N GLN A 443 15.28 -13.79 0.85
CA GLN A 443 15.69 -14.08 2.22
C GLN A 443 17.19 -14.39 2.28
N ASP A 444 17.69 -15.15 1.30
CA ASP A 444 19.13 -15.43 1.18
C ASP A 444 19.96 -14.16 0.93
N ALA A 445 19.46 -13.26 0.06
CA ALA A 445 20.13 -11.99 -0.21
C ALA A 445 20.18 -11.11 1.04
N LEU A 446 19.06 -10.98 1.77
CA LEU A 446 18.92 -10.08 2.92
C LEU A 446 19.51 -10.63 4.23
N ALA A 447 19.80 -11.92 4.33
CA ALA A 447 20.26 -12.56 5.57
C ALA A 447 21.44 -11.84 6.28
N PRO A 448 22.49 -11.36 5.57
CA PRO A 448 23.56 -10.59 6.22
C PRO A 448 23.05 -9.28 6.85
N LEU A 449 22.21 -8.51 6.15
CA LEU A 449 21.63 -7.28 6.68
C LEU A 449 20.60 -7.52 7.78
N VAL A 450 19.87 -8.63 7.74
CA VAL A 450 19.00 -9.05 8.85
C VAL A 450 19.84 -9.29 10.11
N ALA A 451 20.96 -10.01 10.01
CA ALA A 451 21.86 -10.23 11.14
C ALA A 451 22.39 -8.91 11.71
N VAL A 452 22.79 -7.97 10.83
CA VAL A 452 23.22 -6.63 11.23
C VAL A 452 22.10 -5.87 11.92
N ALA A 453 20.87 -5.87 11.38
CA ALA A 453 19.74 -5.17 11.96
C ALA A 453 19.42 -5.66 13.38
N LEU A 454 19.38 -6.98 13.58
CA LEU A 454 19.09 -7.59 14.88
C LEU A 454 20.20 -7.36 15.90
N GLY A 455 21.47 -7.43 15.46
CA GLY A 455 22.62 -7.17 16.34
C GLY A 455 22.76 -5.70 16.70
N LEU A 456 22.54 -4.78 15.75
CA LEU A 456 22.59 -3.34 15.98
C LEU A 456 21.49 -2.88 16.94
N SER A 457 20.26 -3.40 16.79
CA SER A 457 19.13 -3.04 17.65
C SER A 457 19.08 -3.81 18.96
N LYS A 458 19.86 -4.89 19.08
CA LYS A 458 19.79 -5.83 20.21
C LYS A 458 18.35 -6.30 20.47
N MET A 459 17.62 -6.61 19.39
CA MET A 459 16.17 -6.83 19.42
C MET A 459 15.75 -7.82 20.52
N GLN A 460 16.43 -8.96 20.57
CA GLN A 460 16.13 -10.03 21.53
C GLN A 460 16.48 -9.64 22.97
N GLU A 461 17.55 -8.86 23.19
CA GLU A 461 17.96 -8.44 24.54
C GLU A 461 16.92 -7.49 25.17
N PHE A 462 16.40 -6.54 24.39
CA PHE A 462 15.39 -5.60 24.89
C PHE A 462 13.99 -6.24 24.97
N THR A 463 13.57 -6.97 23.94
CA THR A 463 12.16 -7.39 23.81
C THR A 463 11.90 -8.83 24.24
N GLY A 464 12.95 -9.65 24.41
CA GLY A 464 12.84 -11.10 24.60
C GLY A 464 12.41 -11.87 23.34
N ARG A 465 12.13 -11.20 22.22
CA ARG A 465 11.68 -11.85 20.97
C ARG A 465 12.87 -12.35 20.14
N SER A 466 12.91 -13.65 19.89
CA SER A 466 13.92 -14.29 19.03
C SER A 466 13.57 -14.28 17.53
N ALA A 467 12.31 -13.98 17.19
CA ALA A 467 11.80 -13.93 15.83
C ALA A 467 10.68 -12.87 15.73
N PRO A 468 10.48 -12.26 14.54
CA PRO A 468 9.34 -11.38 14.30
C PRO A 468 8.01 -12.16 14.37
N THR A 469 6.93 -11.45 14.68
CA THR A 469 5.57 -11.98 14.60
C THR A 469 5.14 -12.15 13.14
N VAL A 470 5.44 -11.15 12.30
CA VAL A 470 5.10 -11.12 10.88
C VAL A 470 6.33 -10.76 10.05
N ILE A 471 6.50 -11.44 8.91
CA ILE A 471 7.49 -11.11 7.88
C ILE A 471 6.72 -10.78 6.60
N THR A 472 6.99 -9.60 6.02
CA THR A 472 6.46 -9.16 4.73
C THR A 472 7.55 -9.06 3.69
#